data_AF-A0A382E8R4-F1
#
_entry.id   AF-A0A382E8R4-F1
#
_cell.length_a   1.000
_cell.length_b   1.000
_cell.length_c   1.000
_cell.angle_alpha   90.00
_cell.angle_beta   90.00
_cell.angle_gamma   90.00
#
_symmetry.space_group_name_H-M   'P 1'
#
loop_
_entity.id
_entity.type
_entity.pdbx_description
1 polymer ?
#
loop_
_entity_poly.entity_id
_entity_poly.type
_entity_poly.pdbx_seq_one_letter_code
_entity_poly.pdbx_strand_id
1 'polypeptide(L)' 'MTSPIVSTDWLTDRLLDPTIKVIEVSSKLGDEAPYRTGHIPGAVNFYWKDLCWHDSDREFVTPGELANRLGKVGISE' A
#
# COMPACT_ATOMS: atom_id res chain seq x y z
N MET A 1 19.63 12.74 -4.84
CA MET A 1 18.54 11.86 -4.37
C MET A 1 17.56 11.72 -5.51
N THR A 2 17.11 10.50 -5.82
CA THR A 2 16.02 10.28 -6.79
C THR A 2 14.71 10.84 -6.24
N SER A 3 13.83 11.31 -7.13
CA SER A 3 12.50 11.81 -6.75
C SER A 3 11.67 10.69 -6.11
N PRO A 4 10.94 10.95 -4.99
CA PRO A 4 9.99 10.00 -4.41
C PRO A 4 8.67 9.91 -5.20
N ILE A 5 8.48 10.76 -6.21
CA ILE A 5 7.29 10.79 -7.07
C ILE A 5 7.68 10.30 -8.46
N VAL A 6 6.87 9.39 -9.02
CA VAL A 6 7.02 8.81 -10.36
C VAL A 6 5.79 9.14 -11.23
N SER A 7 5.95 9.13 -12.55
CA SER A 7 4.83 9.27 -13.49
C SER A 7 4.08 7.96 -13.69
N THR A 8 2.87 8.04 -14.22
CA THR A 8 2.07 6.86 -14.61
C THR A 8 2.75 6.04 -15.70
N ASP A 9 3.42 6.70 -16.65
CA ASP A 9 4.15 6.01 -17.73
C ASP A 9 5.33 5.21 -17.18
N TRP A 10 6.07 5.79 -16.23
CA TRP A 10 7.19 5.10 -15.57
C TRP A 10 6.75 3.82 -14.88
N LEU A 11 5.59 3.85 -14.19
CA LEU A 11 5.03 2.69 -13.51
C LEU A 11 4.48 1.68 -14.52
N THR A 12 3.84 2.14 -15.59
CA THR A 12 3.29 1.30 -16.65
C THR A 12 4.39 0.45 -17.29
N ASP A 13 5.54 1.04 -17.56
CA ASP A 13 6.73 0.34 -18.11
C ASP A 13 7.33 -0.69 -17.15
N ARG A 14 6.91 -0.70 -15.88
CA ARG A 14 7.50 -1.48 -14.78
C ARG A 14 6.50 -2.34 -14.02
N LEU A 15 5.28 -2.52 -14.54
CA LEU A 15 4.24 -3.30 -13.85
C LEU A 15 4.65 -4.76 -13.55
N LEU A 16 5.60 -5.31 -14.31
CA LEU A 16 6.10 -6.67 -14.15
C LEU A 16 7.45 -6.74 -13.42
N ASP A 17 7.98 -5.61 -12.97
CA ASP A 17 9.23 -5.59 -12.22
C ASP A 17 9.01 -6.24 -10.84
N PRO A 18 9.67 -7.38 -10.55
CA PRO A 18 9.47 -8.08 -9.28
C PRO A 18 10.00 -7.31 -8.07
N THR A 19 10.79 -6.27 -8.29
CA THR A 19 11.34 -5.40 -7.22
C THR A 19 10.38 -4.26 -6.85
N ILE A 20 9.30 -4.06 -7.61
CA ILE A 20 8.31 -3.00 -7.36
C ILE A 20 7.04 -3.62 -6.78
N LYS A 21 6.54 -3.00 -5.71
CA LYS A 21 5.23 -3.32 -5.15
C LYS A 21 4.34 -2.09 -5.05
N VAL A 22 3.16 -2.20 -5.67
CA VAL A 22 2.15 -1.15 -5.70
C VAL A 22 1.17 -1.38 -4.57
N ILE A 23 0.94 -0.34 -3.77
CA ILE A 23 -0.02 -0.36 -2.67
C ILE A 23 -1.07 0.70 -2.92
N GLU A 24 -2.33 0.31 -2.99
CA GLU A 24 -3.46 1.22 -2.89
C GLU A 24 -3.86 1.36 -1.41
N VAL A 25 -3.96 2.60 -0.93
CA VAL A 25 -4.42 2.89 0.43
C VAL A 25 -5.72 3.69 0.33
N SER A 26 -6.80 3.16 0.90
CA SER A 26 -8.14 3.73 0.79
C SER A 26 -8.75 4.08 2.16
N SER A 27 -9.66 5.06 2.15
CA SER A 27 -10.53 5.42 3.28
C SER A 27 -11.79 4.54 3.38
N LYS A 28 -11.98 3.63 2.43
CA LYS A 28 -13.14 2.74 2.33
C LYS A 28 -12.71 1.29 2.50
N LEU A 29 -13.55 0.49 3.15
CA LEU A 29 -13.32 -0.91 3.46
C LEU A 29 -14.26 -1.80 2.63
N GLY A 30 -13.80 -3.01 2.31
CA GLY A 30 -14.64 -4.05 1.71
C GLY A 30 -15.28 -3.58 0.40
N ASP A 31 -16.61 -3.67 0.33
CA ASP A 31 -17.36 -3.38 -0.90
C ASP A 31 -17.36 -1.95 -1.37
N GLU A 32 -17.04 -1.02 -0.49
CA GLU A 32 -16.94 0.40 -0.83
C GLU A 32 -15.55 0.79 -1.35
N ALA A 33 -14.55 -0.09 -1.27
CA ALA A 33 -13.19 0.24 -1.69
C ALA A 33 -13.11 0.35 -3.23
N PRO A 34 -12.66 1.49 -3.79
CA PRO A 34 -12.52 1.69 -5.23
C PRO A 34 -11.68 0.62 -5.91
N TYR A 35 -10.65 0.13 -5.23
CA TYR A 35 -9.85 -1.04 -5.61
C TYR A 35 -10.68 -2.15 -6.26
N ARG A 36 -11.85 -2.49 -5.71
CA ARG A 36 -12.63 -3.63 -6.21
C ARG A 36 -13.36 -3.36 -7.53
N THR A 37 -13.56 -2.10 -7.87
CA THR A 37 -14.10 -1.69 -9.17
C THR A 37 -13.03 -1.64 -10.26
N GLY A 38 -11.77 -1.49 -9.87
CA GLY A 38 -10.61 -1.50 -10.74
C GLY A 38 -9.36 -1.04 -9.98
N HIS A 39 -8.23 -1.66 -10.26
CA HIS A 39 -6.94 -1.36 -9.63
C HIS A 39 -5.79 -1.71 -10.57
N ILE A 40 -4.59 -1.21 -10.23
CA ILE A 40 -3.35 -1.52 -10.95
C ILE A 40 -3.06 -3.02 -10.81
N PRO A 41 -2.71 -3.73 -11.90
CA PRO A 41 -2.37 -5.16 -11.83
C PRO A 41 -1.28 -5.46 -10.81
N GLY A 42 -1.51 -6.45 -9.95
CA GLY A 42 -0.56 -6.87 -8.92
C GLY A 42 -0.43 -5.94 -7.71
N ALA A 43 -1.22 -4.87 -7.65
CA ALA A 43 -1.32 -4.03 -6.46
C ALA A 43 -1.93 -4.80 -5.28
N VAL A 44 -1.67 -4.33 -4.07
CA VAL A 44 -2.36 -4.76 -2.84
C VAL A 44 -3.15 -3.59 -2.27
N ASN A 45 -4.27 -3.88 -1.61
CA ASN A 45 -5.14 -2.86 -1.03
C ASN A 45 -5.06 -2.87 0.50
N PHE A 46 -4.98 -1.69 1.10
CA PHE A 46 -5.17 -1.50 2.53
C PHE A 46 -6.25 -0.48 2.84
N TYR A 47 -7.09 -0.80 3.82
CA TYR A 47 -7.81 0.23 4.55
C TYR A 47 -6.82 0.95 5.46
N TRP A 48 -6.80 2.28 5.40
CA TRP A 48 -5.77 3.07 6.08
C TRP A 48 -5.73 2.87 7.60
N LYS A 49 -6.85 2.58 8.27
CA LYS A 49 -6.82 2.33 9.72
C LYS A 49 -6.16 1.00 10.03
N ASP A 50 -6.52 -0.05 9.31
CA ASP A 50 -5.94 -1.38 9.49
C ASP A 50 -4.44 -1.39 9.22
N LEU A 51 -3.95 -0.51 8.33
CA LEU A 51 -2.53 -0.37 8.05
C LEU A 51 -1.81 0.54 9.04
N CYS A 52 -2.32 1.76 9.24
CA CYS A 52 -1.54 2.84 9.86
C CYS A 52 -1.96 3.19 11.28
N TRP A 53 -3.13 2.75 11.76
CA TRP A 53 -3.73 3.26 12.99
C TRP A 53 -3.58 2.29 14.16
N HIS A 54 -3.36 2.85 15.35
CA HIS A 54 -3.33 2.09 16.60
C HIS A 54 -4.75 1.74 17.08
N ASP A 55 -4.95 0.55 17.62
CA ASP A 55 -6.29 0.00 17.86
C ASP A 55 -7.10 0.77 18.92
N SER A 56 -6.43 1.30 19.95
CA SER A 56 -7.06 2.05 21.06
C SER A 56 -6.71 3.53 21.06
N ASP A 57 -5.42 3.83 20.95
CA ASP A 57 -4.89 5.18 21.07
C ASP A 57 -5.01 5.97 19.76
N ARG A 58 -5.16 7.30 19.89
CA ARG A 58 -5.32 8.20 18.74
C ARG A 58 -3.98 8.53 18.09
N GLU A 59 -3.25 7.50 17.69
CA GLU A 59 -1.88 7.58 17.18
C GLU A 59 -1.67 6.64 15.98
N PHE A 60 -0.57 6.84 15.27
CA PHE A 60 -0.12 5.87 14.28
C PHE A 60 0.47 4.63 14.97
N VAL A 61 0.50 3.52 14.25
CA VAL A 61 1.21 2.33 14.72
C VAL A 61 2.71 2.54 14.84
N THR A 62 3.34 1.73 15.67
CA THR A 62 4.80 1.73 15.80
C THR A 62 5.47 1.33 14.47
N PRO A 63 6.73 1.73 14.23
CA PRO A 63 7.48 1.31 13.05
C PRO A 63 7.56 -0.21 12.89
N GLY A 64 7.72 -0.95 14.00
CA GLY A 64 7.77 -2.42 13.98
C GLY A 64 6.44 -3.06 13.56
N GLU A 65 5.32 -2.49 14.01
CA GLU A 65 4.00 -2.98 13.61
C GLU A 65 3.69 -2.64 12.15
N LEU A 66 4.05 -1.44 11.67
CA LEU A 66 3.93 -1.10 10.25
C LEU A 66 4.78 -2.04 9.38
N ALA A 67 6.03 -2.27 9.77
CA ALA A 67 6.93 -3.19 9.08
C ALA A 67 6.36 -4.62 9.04
N ASN A 68 5.78 -5.10 10.14
CA ASN A 68 5.10 -6.40 10.18
C ASN A 68 3.89 -6.47 9.23
N ARG A 69 3.04 -5.43 9.22
CA ARG A 69 1.86 -5.34 8.34
C ARG A 69 2.25 -5.33 6.85
N LEU A 70 3.27 -4.54 6.49
CA LEU A 70 3.80 -4.47 5.13
C LEU A 70 4.56 -5.75 4.75
N GLY A 71 5.27 -6.37 5.69
CA GLY A 71 5.98 -7.64 5.48
C GLY A 71 5.05 -8.79 5.11
N LYS A 72 3.84 -8.83 5.69
CA LYS A 72 2.81 -9.83 5.34
C LYS A 72 2.35 -9.77 3.88
N VAL A 73 2.57 -8.64 3.20
CA VAL A 73 2.26 -8.48 1.76
C VAL A 73 3.51 -8.45 0.88
N GLY A 74 4.66 -8.88 1.41
CA GLY A 74 5.88 -9.09 0.64
C GLY A 74 6.77 -7.87 0.50
N ILE A 75 6.68 -6.89 1.41
CA ILE A 75 7.60 -5.75 1.46
C ILE A 75 8.74 -6.08 2.42
N SER A 76 9.96 -6.11 1.90
CA SER A 76 11.19 -6.30 2.66
C SER A 76 12.07 -5.05 2.63
N GLU A 77 13.16 -5.09 3.38
CA GLU A 77 14.29 -4.16 3.21
C GLU A 77 14.92 -4.26 1.81
#